data_AF-A0A8H7QQ97-F1
#
_entry.id   AF-A0A8H7QQ97-F1
#
_cell.length_a   1.000
_cell.length_b   1.000
_cell.length_c   1.000
_cell.angle_alpha   90.00
_cell.angle_beta   90.00
_cell.angle_gamma   90.00
#
_symmetry.space_group_name_H-M   'P 1'
#
loop_
_entity.id
_entity.type
_entity.pdbx_description
1 polymer ?
#
loop_
_entity_poly.entity_id
_entity_poly.type
_entity_poly.pdbx_seq_one_letter_code
_entity_poly.pdbx_strand_id
1 'polypeptide(L)'
;MSPLLANKQITYKVALAVVPKVVEAQETNNIIGYNVINLLNASESMGVVVDDVTYPMSLNSTNGTDILYSGDAPVAKSNYKYVRFFSNQSSVTEPFDRQPSTEDTPNEFFNRTWNTYDVSRLPIIYPPLPAIHRITTELHKPGQIPTIHIVGNQTMMDEMHQNSTEDFTVVTNASYVGLHDVFSFQKAELSLAGRSSRWLPKLSYNLKFSGKDMLYSNSRIKLRSMDTDPSYIREQLAYDMVNCTGLASSGFSFIRVFMNDHELGLFGIIETFHDNWVADTFGGGDPKYKNGYLYQGVFQTPASAAVNLTADLRYVDNITTYGLGQYQIKESAAKGKSVNWKPLQELTKFIANAPTNTPDAVNEWNKHLDTASVLRG
;
A
#
# COMPACT_ATOMS: atom_id res chain seq x y z
N MET A 1 -82.95 24.48 47.46
CA MET A 1 -81.92 24.22 46.43
C MET A 1 -80.76 23.52 47.11
N SER A 2 -80.60 22.24 46.83
CA SER A 2 -79.58 21.36 47.43
C SER A 2 -78.16 21.73 47.01
N PRO A 3 -77.15 21.50 47.88
CA PRO A 3 -75.75 21.57 47.52
C PRO A 3 -75.12 20.17 47.29
N LEU A 4 -73.94 20.20 46.64
CA LEU A 4 -72.80 19.26 46.78
C LEU A 4 -73.01 17.77 46.49
N LEU A 5 -72.44 17.31 45.37
CA LEU A 5 -71.93 15.94 45.22
C LEU A 5 -70.56 15.99 44.50
N ALA A 6 -69.51 15.72 45.28
CA ALA A 6 -68.16 15.43 44.80
C ALA A 6 -68.09 13.96 44.38
N ASN A 7 -67.58 13.67 43.18
CA ASN A 7 -67.34 12.30 42.73
C ASN A 7 -65.82 12.04 42.62
N LYS A 8 -65.37 11.05 43.41
CA LYS A 8 -63.99 10.59 43.53
C LYS A 8 -63.53 9.89 42.24
N GLN A 9 -62.35 10.25 41.72
CA GLN A 9 -61.59 9.43 40.79
C GLN A 9 -61.02 8.20 41.52
N ILE A 10 -61.26 7.01 40.98
CA ILE A 10 -60.67 5.76 41.43
C ILE A 10 -59.42 5.50 40.57
N THR A 11 -58.25 5.52 41.20
CA THR A 11 -56.98 5.16 40.56
C THR A 11 -56.75 3.65 40.69
N TYR A 12 -56.67 2.92 39.58
CA TYR A 12 -56.21 1.53 39.57
C TYR A 12 -54.68 1.51 39.56
N LYS A 13 -54.06 1.03 40.65
CA LYS A 13 -52.65 0.63 40.66
C LYS A 13 -52.57 -0.84 40.25
N VAL A 14 -52.08 -1.11 39.04
CA VAL A 14 -51.68 -2.47 38.63
C VAL A 14 -50.29 -2.72 39.21
N ALA A 15 -50.18 -3.67 40.14
CA ALA A 15 -48.90 -4.18 40.60
C ALA A 15 -48.45 -5.29 39.63
N LEU A 16 -47.41 -5.04 38.83
CA LEU A 16 -46.70 -6.11 38.14
C LEU A 16 -45.88 -6.89 39.17
N ALA A 17 -46.26 -8.14 39.43
CA ALA A 17 -45.42 -9.08 40.16
C ALA A 17 -44.32 -9.60 39.21
N VAL A 18 -43.09 -9.15 39.41
CA VAL A 18 -41.91 -9.73 38.76
C VAL A 18 -41.54 -10.99 39.54
N VAL A 19 -41.73 -12.15 38.93
CA VAL A 19 -41.18 -13.41 39.44
C VAL A 19 -39.69 -13.44 39.07
N PRO A 20 -38.75 -13.54 40.02
CA PRO A 20 -37.35 -13.70 39.67
C PRO A 20 -37.16 -15.10 39.08
N LYS A 21 -36.86 -15.17 37.78
CA LYS A 21 -36.22 -16.35 37.21
C LYS A 21 -34.85 -16.45 37.87
N VAL A 22 -34.59 -17.59 38.51
CA VAL A 22 -33.25 -17.97 38.94
C VAL A 22 -32.39 -18.00 37.67
N VAL A 23 -31.49 -17.03 37.55
CA VAL A 23 -30.47 -16.99 36.51
C VAL A 23 -29.47 -18.06 36.90
N GLU A 24 -29.46 -19.17 36.16
CA GLU A 24 -28.30 -20.07 36.11
C GLU A 24 -27.05 -19.24 35.85
N ALA A 25 -25.96 -19.58 36.52
CA ALA A 25 -24.69 -18.86 36.50
C ALA A 25 -24.35 -18.38 35.07
N GLN A 26 -24.23 -17.06 34.89
CA GLN A 26 -23.73 -16.49 33.65
C GLN A 26 -22.35 -17.09 33.40
N GLU A 27 -22.20 -17.88 32.33
CA GLU A 27 -20.92 -18.03 31.67
C GLU A 27 -20.40 -16.61 31.44
N THR A 28 -19.24 -16.28 32.01
CA THR A 28 -18.50 -15.10 31.62
C THR A 28 -18.12 -15.30 30.17
N ASN A 29 -18.99 -14.88 29.25
CA ASN A 29 -18.64 -14.85 27.84
C ASN A 29 -17.46 -13.88 27.73
N ASN A 30 -16.28 -14.41 27.43
CA ASN A 30 -15.11 -13.59 27.17
C ASN A 30 -15.47 -12.54 26.11
N ILE A 31 -15.06 -11.30 26.35
CA ILE A 31 -15.26 -10.19 25.41
C ILE A 31 -13.99 -10.06 24.58
N ILE A 32 -14.14 -9.88 23.27
CA ILE A 32 -13.05 -9.62 22.34
C ILE A 32 -13.38 -8.40 21.48
N GLY A 33 -12.34 -7.79 20.92
CA GLY A 33 -12.43 -6.71 19.95
C GLY A 33 -12.71 -7.25 18.55
N TYR A 34 -13.73 -6.72 17.89
CA TYR A 34 -14.01 -6.94 16.48
C TYR A 34 -13.57 -5.72 15.68
N ASN A 35 -12.89 -5.93 14.55
CA ASN A 35 -12.27 -4.88 13.75
C ASN A 35 -12.64 -5.01 12.26
N VAL A 36 -13.24 -3.97 11.67
CA VAL A 36 -13.67 -3.97 10.27
C VAL A 36 -13.26 -2.70 9.54
N ILE A 37 -12.71 -2.88 8.35
CA ILE A 37 -12.36 -1.84 7.40
C ILE A 37 -13.56 -1.57 6.50
N ASN A 38 -14.00 -0.32 6.43
CA ASN A 38 -15.02 0.14 5.49
C ASN A 38 -14.86 1.64 5.24
N LEU A 39 -15.24 2.12 4.04
CA LEU A 39 -15.34 3.55 3.77
C LEU A 39 -16.79 3.98 3.97
N LEU A 40 -17.04 4.76 5.02
CA LEU A 40 -18.39 5.24 5.34
C LEU A 40 -18.55 6.73 5.06
N ASN A 41 -19.77 7.11 4.72
CA ASN A 41 -20.17 8.50 4.73
C ASN A 41 -20.50 8.95 6.16
N ALA A 42 -20.48 10.27 6.42
CA ALA A 42 -20.72 10.84 7.75
C ALA A 42 -22.07 10.46 8.42
N SER A 43 -23.03 9.94 7.66
CA SER A 43 -24.35 9.54 8.14
C SER A 43 -24.52 8.03 8.33
N GLU A 44 -23.44 7.26 8.24
CA GLU A 44 -23.44 5.81 8.31
C GLU A 44 -22.61 5.31 9.49
N SER A 45 -22.86 4.08 9.92
CA SER A 45 -22.10 3.45 11.01
C SER A 45 -21.93 1.96 10.78
N MET A 46 -20.99 1.37 11.51
CA MET A 46 -20.76 -0.07 11.54
C MET A 46 -21.29 -0.70 12.83
N GLY A 47 -21.64 -1.98 12.74
CA GLY A 47 -21.85 -2.88 13.87
C GLY A 47 -21.35 -4.28 13.56
N VAL A 48 -21.28 -5.10 14.60
CA VAL A 48 -21.06 -6.54 14.50
C VAL A 48 -22.26 -7.29 15.06
N VAL A 49 -22.78 -8.25 14.31
CA VAL A 49 -23.81 -9.18 14.75
C VAL A 49 -23.09 -10.42 15.26
N VAL A 50 -23.24 -10.75 16.55
CA VAL A 50 -22.67 -11.93 17.20
C VAL A 50 -23.83 -12.77 17.72
N ASP A 51 -23.99 -13.99 17.21
CA ASP A 51 -25.10 -14.90 17.56
C ASP A 51 -26.48 -14.18 17.60
N ASP A 52 -26.83 -13.52 16.49
CA ASP A 52 -28.07 -12.75 16.28
C ASP A 52 -28.22 -11.45 17.12
N VAL A 53 -27.24 -11.10 17.95
CA VAL A 53 -27.23 -9.85 18.72
C VAL A 53 -26.31 -8.82 18.06
N THR A 54 -26.83 -7.62 17.81
CA THR A 54 -26.06 -6.52 17.22
C THR A 54 -25.36 -5.69 18.29
N TYR A 55 -24.06 -5.47 18.11
CA TYR A 55 -23.23 -4.60 18.92
C TYR A 55 -22.72 -3.43 18.05
N PRO A 56 -22.84 -2.17 18.53
CA PRO A 56 -22.38 -1.02 17.77
C PRO A 56 -20.85 -0.97 17.71
N MET A 57 -20.30 -0.48 16.61
CA MET A 57 -18.87 -0.23 16.44
C MET A 57 -18.63 1.26 16.25
N SER A 58 -17.44 1.73 16.62
CA SER A 58 -17.03 3.13 16.49
C SER A 58 -15.74 3.22 15.68
N LEU A 59 -15.52 4.38 15.05
CA LEU A 59 -14.28 4.65 14.34
C LEU A 59 -13.09 4.54 15.31
N ASN A 60 -12.10 3.73 14.95
CA ASN A 60 -10.87 3.57 15.70
C ASN A 60 -9.90 4.73 15.39
N SER A 61 -10.15 5.86 16.02
CA SER A 61 -9.36 7.08 15.84
C SER A 61 -7.97 7.03 16.49
N THR A 62 -7.70 6.03 17.34
CA THR A 62 -6.43 5.92 18.10
C THR A 62 -5.21 5.84 17.18
N ASN A 63 -5.36 5.29 15.97
CA ASN A 63 -4.28 5.16 15.00
C ASN A 63 -4.33 6.19 13.86
N GLY A 64 -5.23 7.19 13.93
CA GLY A 64 -5.34 8.24 12.91
C GLY A 64 -5.84 7.74 11.54
N THR A 65 -6.73 6.74 11.54
CA THR A 65 -7.40 6.21 10.36
C THR A 65 -8.89 6.53 10.40
N ASP A 66 -9.48 6.77 9.22
CA ASP A 66 -10.90 7.12 9.06
C ASP A 66 -11.72 5.96 8.48
N ILE A 67 -11.14 4.75 8.40
CA ILE A 67 -11.73 3.60 7.71
C ILE A 67 -11.76 2.32 8.55
N LEU A 68 -11.19 2.33 9.76
CA LEU A 68 -11.19 1.17 10.66
C LEU A 68 -12.19 1.39 11.78
N TYR A 69 -13.17 0.49 11.89
CA TYR A 69 -14.18 0.52 12.94
C TYR A 69 -13.94 -0.65 13.89
N SER A 70 -14.01 -0.38 15.19
CA SER A 70 -13.77 -1.35 16.25
C SER A 70 -14.94 -1.36 17.25
N GLY A 71 -15.23 -2.51 17.83
CA GLY A 71 -16.21 -2.65 18.90
C GLY A 71 -16.03 -3.94 19.68
N ASP A 72 -16.34 -3.87 20.97
CA ASP A 72 -16.25 -5.02 21.86
C ASP A 72 -17.58 -5.78 21.88
N ALA A 73 -17.50 -7.10 21.73
CA ALA A 73 -18.64 -7.99 21.87
C ALA A 73 -18.21 -9.34 22.44
N PRO A 74 -19.14 -10.16 22.96
CA PRO A 74 -18.85 -11.53 23.37
C PRO A 74 -18.17 -12.34 22.26
N VAL A 75 -17.37 -13.34 22.63
CA VAL A 75 -16.93 -14.40 21.72
C VAL A 75 -18.17 -15.09 21.12
N ALA A 76 -18.25 -15.13 19.79
CA ALA A 76 -19.31 -15.84 19.08
C ALA A 76 -19.32 -17.34 19.43
N LYS A 77 -20.49 -17.89 19.72
CA LYS A 77 -20.69 -19.33 19.92
C LYS A 77 -20.86 -20.04 18.57
N SER A 78 -21.55 -19.42 17.64
CA SER A 78 -21.85 -19.99 16.31
C SER A 78 -21.19 -19.21 15.18
N ASN A 79 -21.44 -17.91 15.10
CA ASN A 79 -20.92 -17.06 14.02
C ASN A 79 -20.98 -15.56 14.39
N TYR A 80 -20.33 -14.76 13.56
CA TYR A 80 -20.56 -13.32 13.52
C TYR A 80 -20.59 -12.77 12.10
N LYS A 81 -21.11 -11.55 11.94
CA LYS A 81 -21.17 -10.80 10.68
C LYS A 81 -21.00 -9.31 10.94
N TYR A 82 -20.38 -8.59 10.03
CA TYR A 82 -20.47 -7.14 10.07
C TYR A 82 -21.75 -6.62 9.42
N VAL A 83 -22.20 -5.46 9.88
CA VAL A 83 -23.37 -4.77 9.38
C VAL A 83 -23.09 -3.28 9.23
N ARG A 84 -23.49 -2.70 8.10
CA ARG A 84 -23.47 -1.26 7.83
C ARG A 84 -24.88 -0.70 8.03
N PHE A 85 -25.00 0.40 8.75
CA PHE A 85 -26.26 1.11 8.96
C PHE A 85 -26.29 2.42 8.19
N PHE A 86 -27.47 2.77 7.69
CA PHE A 86 -27.72 4.00 6.94
C PHE A 86 -28.68 4.93 7.71
N SER A 87 -28.63 6.22 7.39
CA SER A 87 -29.46 7.25 8.03
C SER A 87 -30.97 7.05 7.87
N ASN A 88 -31.40 6.33 6.84
CA ASN A 88 -32.80 5.96 6.60
C ASN A 88 -33.26 4.74 7.45
N GLN A 89 -32.47 4.31 8.43
CA GLN A 89 -32.69 3.14 9.29
C GLN A 89 -32.64 1.79 8.54
N SER A 90 -32.20 1.78 7.28
CA SER A 90 -31.87 0.53 6.59
C SER A 90 -30.47 0.04 7.01
N SER A 91 -30.21 -1.24 6.78
CA SER A 91 -28.91 -1.85 7.01
C SER A 91 -28.54 -2.83 5.89
N VAL A 92 -27.25 -3.03 5.71
CA VAL A 92 -26.69 -4.09 4.86
C VAL A 92 -25.77 -4.94 5.72
N THR A 93 -26.19 -6.17 5.98
CA THR A 93 -25.40 -7.19 6.67
C THR A 93 -24.64 -8.03 5.65
N GLU A 94 -23.45 -8.51 6.02
CA GLU A 94 -22.71 -9.44 5.17
C GLU A 94 -23.56 -10.68 4.82
N PRO A 95 -23.49 -11.17 3.56
CA PRO A 95 -24.31 -12.30 3.11
C PRO A 95 -23.73 -13.67 3.52
N PHE A 96 -22.68 -13.70 4.35
CA PHE A 96 -21.98 -14.90 4.77
C PHE A 96 -21.67 -14.83 6.28
N ASP A 97 -21.43 -15.99 6.88
CA ASP A 97 -21.05 -16.14 8.28
C ASP A 97 -19.53 -16.20 8.44
N ARG A 98 -18.98 -15.39 9.34
CA ARG A 98 -17.58 -15.48 9.76
C ARG A 98 -17.44 -16.49 10.89
N GLN A 99 -16.28 -17.15 10.94
CA GLN A 99 -16.00 -18.18 11.94
C GLN A 99 -15.60 -17.54 13.27
N PRO A 100 -16.13 -18.01 14.42
CA PRO A 100 -15.76 -17.49 15.74
C PRO A 100 -14.25 -17.40 16.00
N SER A 101 -13.86 -16.41 16.79
CA SER A 101 -12.50 -16.21 17.31
C SER A 101 -12.53 -16.13 18.83
N THR A 102 -11.52 -16.66 19.49
CA THR A 102 -11.31 -16.52 20.94
C THR A 102 -10.41 -15.32 21.31
N GLU A 103 -9.87 -14.65 20.29
CA GLU A 103 -9.02 -13.46 20.39
C GLU A 103 -9.62 -12.34 19.54
N ASP A 104 -9.14 -11.12 19.72
CA ASP A 104 -9.52 -9.98 18.88
C ASP A 104 -9.38 -10.32 17.39
N THR A 105 -10.39 -9.97 16.59
CA THR A 105 -10.33 -10.22 15.16
C THR A 105 -9.22 -9.35 14.55
N PRO A 106 -8.56 -9.82 13.46
CA PRO A 106 -7.71 -8.93 12.69
C PRO A 106 -8.53 -7.78 12.08
N ASN A 107 -7.86 -6.84 11.42
CA ASN A 107 -8.52 -5.80 10.63
C ASN A 107 -9.14 -6.43 9.37
N GLU A 108 -10.39 -6.89 9.47
CA GLU A 108 -11.09 -7.57 8.39
C GLU A 108 -11.68 -6.54 7.41
N PHE A 109 -11.85 -6.90 6.14
CA PHE A 109 -12.52 -6.01 5.18
C PHE A 109 -14.02 -6.33 5.08
N PHE A 110 -14.88 -5.32 5.15
CA PHE A 110 -16.32 -5.50 5.06
C PHE A 110 -16.70 -6.18 3.73
N ASN A 111 -17.60 -7.16 3.81
CA ASN A 111 -18.08 -7.93 2.67
C ASN A 111 -16.97 -8.73 1.94
N ARG A 112 -15.95 -9.16 2.69
CA ARG A 112 -14.89 -10.06 2.21
C ARG A 112 -14.85 -11.35 3.05
N THR A 113 -15.08 -12.49 2.40
CA THR A 113 -15.16 -13.82 3.06
C THR A 113 -13.85 -14.36 3.63
N TRP A 114 -12.71 -13.76 3.29
CA TRP A 114 -11.40 -14.23 3.73
C TRP A 114 -10.42 -13.07 3.88
N ASN A 115 -9.51 -13.21 4.83
CA ASN A 115 -8.49 -12.20 5.14
C ASN A 115 -7.14 -12.50 4.49
N THR A 116 -6.83 -13.79 4.34
CA THR A 116 -5.64 -14.30 3.68
C THR A 116 -6.02 -15.32 2.62
N TYR A 117 -5.16 -15.48 1.62
CA TYR A 117 -5.28 -16.52 0.61
C TYR A 117 -3.92 -17.15 0.34
N ASP A 118 -3.86 -18.47 0.21
CA ASP A 118 -2.60 -19.13 -0.13
C ASP A 118 -2.27 -18.90 -1.61
N VAL A 119 -1.15 -18.22 -1.87
CA VAL A 119 -0.72 -17.87 -3.23
C VAL A 119 0.55 -18.64 -3.55
N SER A 120 0.48 -19.45 -4.62
CA SER A 120 1.64 -20.19 -5.12
C SER A 120 2.76 -19.23 -5.53
N ARG A 121 3.99 -19.56 -5.12
CA ARG A 121 5.18 -18.79 -5.48
C ARG A 121 5.93 -19.48 -6.61
N LEU A 122 6.57 -18.67 -7.46
CA LEU A 122 7.54 -19.20 -8.41
C LEU A 122 8.72 -19.85 -7.66
N PRO A 123 9.29 -20.94 -8.18
CA PRO A 123 10.46 -21.57 -7.59
C PRO A 123 11.68 -20.66 -7.74
N ILE A 124 12.51 -20.59 -6.70
CA ILE A 124 13.81 -19.92 -6.77
C ILE A 124 14.74 -20.73 -7.68
N ILE A 125 15.16 -20.13 -8.78
CA ILE A 125 16.04 -20.76 -9.79
C ILE A 125 17.51 -20.55 -9.43
N TYR A 126 17.84 -19.35 -8.96
CA TYR A 126 19.18 -19.01 -8.49
C TYR A 126 19.12 -18.35 -7.11
N PRO A 127 20.11 -18.62 -6.22
CA PRO A 127 20.23 -17.84 -5.00
C PRO A 127 20.48 -16.36 -5.34
N PRO A 128 20.11 -15.42 -4.44
CA PRO A 128 20.48 -14.02 -4.57
C PRO A 128 21.97 -13.87 -4.85
N LEU A 129 22.32 -12.92 -5.72
CA LEU A 129 23.70 -12.59 -5.98
C LEU A 129 24.43 -12.21 -4.69
N PRO A 130 25.74 -12.51 -4.56
CA PRO A 130 26.49 -12.23 -3.32
C PRO A 130 26.45 -10.77 -2.86
N ALA A 131 26.27 -9.81 -3.78
CA ALA A 131 26.18 -8.38 -3.46
C ALA A 131 24.83 -7.98 -2.86
N ILE A 132 23.80 -8.82 -2.95
CA ILE A 132 22.45 -8.51 -2.47
C ILE A 132 22.33 -8.96 -1.02
N HIS A 133 22.20 -7.98 -0.13
CA HIS A 133 22.03 -8.17 1.32
C HIS A 133 20.71 -7.53 1.74
N ARG A 134 19.62 -8.02 1.16
CA ARG A 134 18.32 -7.35 1.29
C ARG A 134 17.69 -7.58 2.65
N ILE A 135 17.15 -6.54 3.27
CA ILE A 135 16.34 -6.65 4.49
C ILE A 135 15.04 -7.43 4.23
N THR A 136 14.47 -8.02 5.28
CA THR A 136 13.09 -8.52 5.21
C THR A 136 12.13 -7.34 5.36
N THR A 137 11.13 -7.25 4.47
CA THR A 137 10.10 -6.22 4.52
C THR A 137 8.71 -6.84 4.61
N GLU A 138 7.86 -6.22 5.42
CA GLU A 138 6.47 -6.59 5.64
C GLU A 138 5.51 -5.85 4.67
N LEU A 139 6.04 -5.08 3.70
CA LEU A 139 5.24 -4.37 2.69
C LEU A 139 4.53 -5.34 1.72
N HIS A 140 5.20 -6.44 1.38
CA HIS A 140 4.75 -7.38 0.35
C HIS A 140 4.38 -8.75 0.94
N LYS A 141 3.53 -8.77 1.98
CA LYS A 141 3.01 -10.01 2.58
C LYS A 141 2.14 -10.77 1.56
N PRO A 142 2.51 -12.01 1.18
CA PRO A 142 1.72 -12.77 0.23
C PRO A 142 0.35 -13.15 0.80
N GLY A 143 -0.64 -13.22 -0.08
CA GLY A 143 -2.00 -13.61 0.31
C GLY A 143 -2.80 -12.54 1.04
N GLN A 144 -2.22 -11.36 1.31
CA GLN A 144 -2.88 -10.26 1.97
C GLN A 144 -3.09 -9.09 0.99
N ILE A 145 -4.22 -8.40 1.17
CA ILE A 145 -4.50 -7.16 0.46
C ILE A 145 -4.80 -6.11 1.53
N PRO A 146 -3.84 -5.26 1.90
CA PRO A 146 -4.09 -4.12 2.78
C PRO A 146 -4.97 -3.06 2.09
N THR A 147 -5.39 -2.06 2.86
CA THR A 147 -6.09 -0.87 2.35
C THR A 147 -5.28 0.37 2.69
N ILE A 148 -5.09 1.27 1.73
CA ILE A 148 -4.58 2.62 1.96
C ILE A 148 -5.69 3.63 1.70
N HIS A 149 -5.88 4.56 2.63
CA HIS A 149 -6.82 5.67 2.50
C HIS A 149 -6.06 6.97 2.48
N ILE A 150 -6.31 7.79 1.45
CA ILE A 150 -5.63 9.06 1.21
C ILE A 150 -6.67 10.18 1.30
N VAL A 151 -6.47 11.13 2.20
CA VAL A 151 -7.40 12.22 2.46
C VAL A 151 -6.71 13.55 2.21
N GLY A 152 -7.33 14.45 1.45
CA GLY A 152 -6.79 15.78 1.20
C GLY A 152 -7.78 16.73 0.55
N ASN A 153 -7.29 17.91 0.17
CA ASN A 153 -8.13 18.93 -0.43
C ASN A 153 -8.66 18.46 -1.80
N GLN A 154 -9.98 18.26 -1.90
CA GLN A 154 -10.63 17.76 -3.13
C GLN A 154 -10.34 18.64 -4.34
N THR A 155 -10.38 19.96 -4.21
CA THR A 155 -10.10 20.89 -5.32
C THR A 155 -8.68 20.74 -5.86
N MET A 156 -7.69 20.57 -4.98
CA MET A 156 -6.31 20.33 -5.41
C MET A 156 -6.12 18.96 -6.07
N MET A 157 -6.83 17.93 -5.59
CA MET A 157 -6.84 16.61 -6.22
C MET A 157 -7.50 16.65 -7.61
N ASP A 158 -8.61 17.37 -7.74
CA ASP A 158 -9.29 17.57 -9.02
C ASP A 158 -8.39 18.31 -10.02
N GLU A 159 -7.69 19.35 -9.57
CA GLU A 159 -6.71 20.07 -10.38
C GLU A 159 -5.55 19.16 -10.82
N MET A 160 -5.02 18.33 -9.92
CA MET A 160 -4.00 17.33 -10.23
C MET A 160 -4.50 16.34 -11.30
N HIS A 161 -5.75 15.88 -11.21
CA HIS A 161 -6.33 14.93 -12.15
C HIS A 161 -6.66 15.56 -13.51
N GLN A 162 -7.11 16.82 -13.54
CA GLN A 162 -7.41 17.55 -14.78
C GLN A 162 -6.13 17.93 -15.54
N ASN A 163 -5.06 18.30 -14.82
CA ASN A 163 -3.77 18.66 -15.39
C ASN A 163 -2.83 17.46 -15.44
N SER A 164 -3.32 16.33 -15.97
CA SER A 164 -2.64 15.04 -15.83
C SER A 164 -1.29 14.95 -16.52
N THR A 165 -0.81 15.95 -17.27
CA THR A 165 0.55 16.00 -17.84
C THR A 165 1.55 16.84 -17.06
N GLU A 166 1.09 17.65 -16.10
CA GLU A 166 1.93 18.59 -15.34
C GLU A 166 2.41 17.98 -14.02
N ASP A 167 3.63 18.28 -13.60
CA ASP A 167 4.12 17.80 -12.31
C ASP A 167 3.44 18.60 -11.18
N PHE A 168 2.47 17.95 -10.53
CA PHE A 168 1.64 18.53 -9.48
C PHE A 168 1.69 17.64 -8.24
N THR A 169 1.81 18.28 -7.07
CA THR A 169 1.86 17.60 -5.78
C THR A 169 0.78 18.16 -4.85
N VAL A 170 -0.01 17.27 -4.27
CA VAL A 170 -1.02 17.59 -3.26
C VAL A 170 -0.52 17.14 -1.90
N VAL A 171 -0.59 18.01 -0.88
CA VAL A 171 -0.34 17.60 0.51
C VAL A 171 -1.61 16.95 1.05
N THR A 172 -1.46 15.73 1.59
CA THR A 172 -2.53 14.84 2.03
C THR A 172 -2.19 14.23 3.38
N ASN A 173 -3.17 13.60 4.02
CA ASN A 173 -2.95 12.59 5.04
C ASN A 173 -3.17 11.22 4.43
N ALA A 174 -2.52 10.19 4.96
CA ALA A 174 -2.76 8.82 4.54
C ALA A 174 -2.80 7.88 5.73
N SER A 175 -3.60 6.81 5.65
CA SER A 175 -3.54 5.69 6.57
C SER A 175 -3.39 4.38 5.81
N TYR A 176 -2.52 3.49 6.28
CA TYR A 176 -2.38 2.13 5.79
C TYR A 176 -2.94 1.19 6.85
N VAL A 177 -3.87 0.31 6.46
CA VAL A 177 -4.47 -0.70 7.31
C VAL A 177 -4.17 -2.07 6.70
N GLY A 178 -3.20 -2.77 7.29
CA GLY A 178 -2.92 -4.18 7.04
C GLY A 178 -3.71 -5.07 7.99
N LEU A 179 -3.50 -6.38 7.90
CA LEU A 179 -4.27 -7.35 8.67
C LEU A 179 -4.13 -7.18 10.20
N HIS A 180 -2.93 -6.80 10.65
CA HIS A 180 -2.60 -6.59 12.07
C HIS A 180 -1.87 -5.26 12.32
N ASP A 181 -1.59 -4.50 11.27
CA ASP A 181 -0.77 -3.30 11.33
C ASP A 181 -1.59 -2.09 10.88
N VAL A 182 -1.45 -0.96 11.57
CA VAL A 182 -2.03 0.32 11.16
C VAL A 182 -0.95 1.40 11.21
N PHE A 183 -0.81 2.15 10.13
CA PHE A 183 0.08 3.31 10.04
C PHE A 183 -0.72 4.54 9.65
N SER A 184 -0.38 5.70 10.20
CA SER A 184 -0.89 6.99 9.76
C SER A 184 0.24 7.93 9.43
N PHE A 185 0.03 8.72 8.38
CA PHE A 185 1.01 9.60 7.77
C PHE A 185 0.38 10.98 7.64
N GLN A 186 0.98 11.97 8.31
CA GLN A 186 0.55 13.35 8.20
C GLN A 186 1.38 14.06 7.14
N LYS A 187 0.73 14.94 6.37
CA LYS A 187 1.39 15.76 5.33
C LYS A 187 2.14 14.92 4.29
N ALA A 188 1.62 13.75 3.93
CA ALA A 188 2.13 12.95 2.83
C ALA A 188 1.92 13.70 1.48
N GLU A 189 2.92 13.67 0.62
CA GLU A 189 2.87 14.26 -0.72
C GLU A 189 2.31 13.22 -1.71
N LEU A 190 1.14 13.51 -2.28
CA LEU A 190 0.51 12.74 -3.36
C LEU A 190 0.83 13.40 -4.71
N SER A 191 1.21 12.60 -5.70
CA SER A 191 1.42 13.07 -7.09
C SER A 191 1.06 11.97 -8.09
N LEU A 192 0.81 12.32 -9.35
CA LEU A 192 0.60 11.32 -10.40
C LEU A 192 1.91 10.60 -10.77
N ALA A 193 1.80 9.31 -11.04
CA ALA A 193 2.92 8.46 -11.42
C ALA A 193 2.86 8.04 -12.89
N GLY A 194 4.06 7.86 -13.46
CA GLY A 194 4.26 7.38 -14.82
C GLY A 194 4.30 8.49 -15.85
N ARG A 195 4.24 8.12 -17.13
CA ARG A 195 4.29 9.04 -18.28
C ARG A 195 3.03 8.91 -19.12
N SER A 196 2.97 7.88 -19.97
CA SER A 196 1.78 7.60 -20.79
C SER A 196 0.59 7.11 -19.97
N SER A 197 0.84 6.46 -18.82
CA SER A 197 -0.21 6.02 -17.89
C SER A 197 -1.02 7.16 -17.28
N ARG A 198 -0.55 8.41 -17.41
CA ARG A 198 -1.26 9.61 -16.95
C ARG A 198 -2.41 10.02 -17.89
N TRP A 199 -2.53 9.37 -19.05
CA TRP A 199 -3.65 9.56 -19.99
C TRP A 199 -4.74 8.49 -19.85
N LEU A 200 -4.58 7.57 -18.90
CA LEU A 200 -5.51 6.49 -18.68
C LEU A 200 -6.62 6.90 -17.71
N PRO A 201 -7.83 6.33 -17.81
CA PRO A 201 -8.93 6.64 -16.89
C PRO A 201 -8.59 6.34 -15.43
N LYS A 202 -7.82 5.28 -15.18
CA LYS A 202 -7.33 4.92 -13.84
C LYS A 202 -5.86 5.26 -13.70
N LEU A 203 -5.60 6.32 -12.94
CA LEU A 203 -4.26 6.89 -12.76
C LEU A 203 -3.46 6.14 -11.70
N SER A 204 -2.12 6.15 -11.85
CA SER A 204 -1.20 5.67 -10.82
C SER A 204 -0.71 6.85 -9.97
N TYR A 205 -0.31 6.59 -8.72
CA TYR A 205 0.09 7.62 -7.77
C TYR A 205 1.47 7.33 -7.15
N ASN A 206 2.24 8.37 -6.88
CA ASN A 206 3.34 8.30 -5.92
C ASN A 206 2.85 8.89 -4.59
N LEU A 207 3.17 8.21 -3.49
CA LEU A 207 2.94 8.72 -2.15
C LEU A 207 4.28 8.79 -1.44
N LYS A 208 4.66 10.00 -1.01
CA LYS A 208 5.91 10.26 -0.28
C LYS A 208 5.54 10.75 1.12
N PHE A 209 6.04 10.05 2.13
CA PHE A 209 5.79 10.35 3.53
C PHE A 209 6.70 11.48 4.02
N SER A 210 6.25 12.22 5.03
CA SER A 210 6.94 13.42 5.50
C SER A 210 7.95 13.11 6.62
N GLY A 211 9.02 13.90 6.70
CA GLY A 211 9.99 13.80 7.79
C GLY A 211 10.70 12.44 7.83
N LYS A 212 10.48 11.70 8.93
CA LYS A 212 11.08 10.37 9.18
C LYS A 212 10.07 9.23 9.03
N ASP A 213 8.84 9.54 8.62
CA ASP A 213 7.79 8.55 8.50
C ASP A 213 8.12 7.58 7.35
N MET A 214 7.90 6.29 7.58
CA MET A 214 8.18 5.23 6.62
C MET A 214 7.14 4.12 6.73
N LEU A 215 6.71 3.59 5.60
CA LEU A 215 5.93 2.36 5.53
C LEU A 215 6.89 1.19 5.27
N TYR A 216 7.19 0.40 6.31
CA TYR A 216 8.11 -0.74 6.23
C TYR A 216 9.44 -0.38 5.53
N SER A 217 10.17 0.61 6.07
CA SER A 217 11.43 1.19 5.55
C SER A 217 11.31 2.11 4.31
N ASN A 218 10.13 2.19 3.70
CA ASN A 218 9.92 3.02 2.52
C ASN A 218 9.38 4.40 2.88
N SER A 219 10.17 5.46 2.65
CA SER A 219 9.71 6.87 2.70
C SER A 219 8.84 7.25 1.51
N ARG A 220 8.86 6.46 0.44
CA ARG A 220 8.02 6.63 -0.73
C ARG A 220 7.59 5.28 -1.28
N ILE A 221 6.33 5.20 -1.66
CA ILE A 221 5.74 4.06 -2.37
C ILE A 221 5.08 4.53 -3.66
N LYS A 222 4.82 3.59 -4.57
CA LYS A 222 4.02 3.84 -5.76
C LYS A 222 2.82 2.91 -5.81
N LEU A 223 1.66 3.51 -6.07
CA LEU A 223 0.39 2.84 -6.29
C LEU A 223 0.15 2.72 -7.81
N ARG A 224 0.19 1.50 -8.33
CA ARG A 224 0.08 1.16 -9.76
C ARG A 224 -1.37 0.84 -10.09
N SER A 225 -1.96 1.56 -11.03
CA SER A 225 -3.36 1.32 -11.45
C SER A 225 -3.56 0.02 -12.20
N MET A 226 -2.49 -0.48 -12.86
CA MET A 226 -2.48 -1.65 -13.74
C MET A 226 -3.51 -1.58 -14.88
N ASP A 227 -3.92 -0.37 -15.26
CA ASP A 227 -5.03 -0.15 -16.18
C ASP A 227 -4.82 -0.78 -17.57
N THR A 228 -3.56 -0.85 -18.04
CA THR A 228 -3.21 -1.49 -19.31
C THR A 228 -3.10 -3.02 -19.25
N ASP A 229 -3.22 -3.62 -18.08
CA ASP A 229 -3.08 -5.06 -17.87
C ASP A 229 -4.44 -5.66 -17.45
N PRO A 230 -5.23 -6.25 -18.38
CA PRO A 230 -6.51 -6.87 -18.04
C PRO A 230 -6.43 -7.99 -16.99
N SER A 231 -5.25 -8.56 -16.77
CA SER A 231 -5.03 -9.64 -15.81
C SER A 231 -4.60 -9.14 -14.43
N TYR A 232 -4.13 -7.89 -14.32
CA TYR A 232 -3.57 -7.27 -13.12
C TYR A 232 -2.33 -7.98 -12.53
N ILE A 233 -1.82 -9.06 -13.17
CA ILE A 233 -0.75 -9.91 -12.60
C ILE A 233 0.58 -9.82 -13.36
N ARG A 234 0.66 -9.16 -14.52
CA ARG A 234 1.90 -9.16 -15.33
C ARG A 234 3.06 -8.48 -14.61
N GLU A 235 2.80 -7.36 -13.93
CA GLU A 235 3.83 -6.61 -13.20
C GLU A 235 4.30 -7.40 -11.97
N GLN A 236 3.38 -8.04 -11.23
CA GLN A 236 3.73 -8.97 -10.15
C GLN A 236 4.61 -10.11 -10.65
N LEU A 237 4.18 -10.80 -11.71
CA LEU A 237 4.89 -11.94 -12.26
C LEU A 237 6.28 -11.56 -12.77
N ALA A 238 6.42 -10.38 -13.40
CA ALA A 238 7.71 -9.89 -13.87
C ALA A 238 8.68 -9.68 -12.69
N TYR A 239 8.24 -9.04 -11.61
CA TYR A 239 9.06 -8.86 -10.41
C TYR A 239 9.39 -10.19 -9.72
N ASP A 240 8.42 -11.10 -9.65
CA ASP A 240 8.64 -12.45 -9.09
C ASP A 240 9.67 -13.24 -9.92
N MET A 241 9.61 -13.16 -11.26
CA MET A 241 10.60 -13.79 -12.15
C MET A 241 12.01 -13.23 -11.91
N VAL A 242 12.16 -11.91 -11.82
CA VAL A 242 13.46 -11.27 -11.51
C VAL A 242 13.97 -11.75 -10.15
N ASN A 243 13.11 -11.74 -9.12
CA ASN A 243 13.47 -12.25 -7.78
C ASN A 243 13.89 -13.74 -7.81
N CYS A 244 13.20 -14.59 -8.57
CA CYS A 244 13.52 -16.01 -8.68
C CYS A 244 14.87 -16.30 -9.35
N THR A 245 15.36 -15.37 -10.18
CA THR A 245 16.72 -15.45 -10.76
C THR A 245 17.80 -14.89 -9.84
N GLY A 246 17.45 -14.52 -8.60
CA GLY A 246 18.38 -14.00 -7.61
C GLY A 246 18.90 -12.58 -7.92
N LEU A 247 18.15 -11.82 -8.73
CA LEU A 247 18.44 -10.43 -9.04
C LEU A 247 17.73 -9.48 -8.07
N ALA A 248 18.29 -8.28 -7.90
CA ALA A 248 17.65 -7.23 -7.13
C ALA A 248 16.45 -6.68 -7.91
N SER A 249 15.31 -6.60 -7.25
CA SER A 249 14.05 -6.14 -7.81
C SER A 249 13.29 -5.32 -6.77
N SER A 250 12.23 -4.61 -7.16
CA SER A 250 11.21 -4.27 -6.16
C SER A 250 10.37 -5.52 -5.84
N GLY A 251 9.68 -5.52 -4.71
CA GLY A 251 8.53 -6.38 -4.50
C GLY A 251 7.27 -5.81 -5.13
N PHE A 252 6.25 -6.65 -5.24
CA PHE A 252 4.93 -6.26 -5.68
C PHE A 252 3.89 -6.98 -4.84
N SER A 253 2.90 -6.24 -4.35
CA SER A 253 1.70 -6.80 -3.73
C SER A 253 0.48 -5.98 -4.14
N PHE A 254 -0.71 -6.49 -3.87
CA PHE A 254 -1.94 -5.75 -4.14
C PHE A 254 -2.36 -4.91 -2.94
N ILE A 255 -2.99 -3.77 -3.20
CA ILE A 255 -3.54 -2.89 -2.17
C ILE A 255 -4.88 -2.31 -2.65
N ARG A 256 -5.83 -2.13 -1.73
CA ARG A 256 -7.05 -1.35 -1.99
C ARG A 256 -6.75 0.12 -1.76
N VAL A 257 -7.19 0.98 -2.67
CA VAL A 257 -6.97 2.43 -2.53
C VAL A 257 -8.31 3.12 -2.37
N PHE A 258 -8.43 3.87 -1.29
CA PHE A 258 -9.49 4.84 -1.06
C PHE A 258 -8.88 6.25 -1.16
N MET A 259 -9.62 7.18 -1.76
CA MET A 259 -9.22 8.58 -1.86
C MET A 259 -10.40 9.46 -1.51
N ASN A 260 -10.27 10.25 -0.44
CA ASN A 260 -11.38 10.94 0.23
C ASN A 260 -12.55 9.96 0.43
N ASP A 261 -13.72 10.28 -0.08
CA ASP A 261 -14.95 9.48 0.07
C ASP A 261 -15.18 8.49 -1.10
N HIS A 262 -14.11 8.16 -1.86
CA HIS A 262 -14.20 7.30 -3.04
C HIS A 262 -13.34 6.04 -2.93
N GLU A 263 -13.95 4.90 -3.28
CA GLU A 263 -13.24 3.64 -3.48
C GLU A 263 -12.64 3.59 -4.90
N LEU A 264 -11.32 3.73 -5.03
CA LEU A 264 -10.65 3.67 -6.34
C LEU A 264 -10.38 2.22 -6.80
N GLY A 265 -10.53 1.26 -5.89
CA GLY A 265 -10.42 -0.18 -6.15
C GLY A 265 -9.01 -0.74 -5.95
N LEU A 266 -8.68 -1.78 -6.72
CA LEU A 266 -7.45 -2.56 -6.57
C LEU A 266 -6.26 -1.92 -7.31
N PHE A 267 -5.13 -1.79 -6.63
CA PHE A 267 -3.87 -1.28 -7.16
C PHE A 267 -2.73 -2.26 -6.83
N GLY A 268 -1.61 -2.12 -7.54
CA GLY A 268 -0.33 -2.68 -7.11
C GLY A 268 0.38 -1.69 -6.21
N ILE A 269 1.06 -2.17 -5.17
CA ILE A 269 2.00 -1.36 -4.39
C ILE A 269 3.42 -1.87 -4.67
N ILE A 270 4.32 -0.94 -4.97
CA ILE A 270 5.74 -1.21 -5.18
C ILE A 270 6.59 -0.22 -4.41
N GLU A 271 7.80 -0.65 -4.06
CA GLU A 271 8.84 0.23 -3.54
C GLU A 271 9.33 1.14 -4.67
N THR A 272 9.84 2.31 -4.29
CA THR A 272 10.56 3.14 -5.25
C THR A 272 12.05 2.92 -5.12
N PHE A 273 12.75 2.75 -6.26
CA PHE A 273 14.21 2.71 -6.34
C PHE A 273 14.80 4.11 -6.05
N HIS A 274 14.71 4.54 -4.79
CA HIS A 274 15.08 5.84 -4.24
C HIS A 274 15.18 5.72 -2.71
N ASP A 275 15.69 6.76 -2.05
CA ASP A 275 15.89 6.86 -0.60
C ASP A 275 16.69 5.67 -0.06
N ASN A 276 16.13 4.95 0.91
CA ASN A 276 16.78 3.83 1.58
C ASN A 276 16.88 2.58 0.70
N TRP A 277 16.21 2.51 -0.46
CA TRP A 277 16.11 1.26 -1.23
C TRP A 277 17.46 0.62 -1.53
N VAL A 278 18.49 1.42 -1.83
CA VAL A 278 19.84 0.92 -2.12
C VAL A 278 20.50 0.35 -0.85
N ALA A 279 20.38 1.03 0.29
CA ALA A 279 20.88 0.53 1.57
C ALA A 279 20.11 -0.71 2.04
N ASP A 280 18.80 -0.73 1.86
CA ASP A 280 17.91 -1.84 2.20
C ASP A 280 18.15 -3.07 1.34
N THR A 281 18.59 -2.90 0.09
CA THR A 281 18.83 -3.99 -0.86
C THR A 281 20.27 -4.53 -0.81
N PHE A 282 21.26 -3.66 -0.70
CA PHE A 282 22.68 -4.04 -0.82
C PHE A 282 23.48 -3.84 0.48
N GLY A 283 22.94 -3.10 1.45
CA GLY A 283 23.61 -2.74 2.69
C GLY A 283 23.01 -3.36 3.95
N GLY A 284 22.04 -4.27 3.83
CA GLY A 284 21.36 -4.84 5.00
C GLY A 284 20.58 -3.82 5.82
N GLY A 285 20.16 -2.70 5.22
CA GLY A 285 19.48 -1.61 5.91
C GLY A 285 20.41 -0.74 6.75
N ASP A 286 21.74 -0.85 6.60
CA ASP A 286 22.68 0.04 7.30
C ASP A 286 22.53 1.49 6.80
N PRO A 287 22.09 2.44 7.65
CA PRO A 287 21.96 3.85 7.25
C PRO A 287 23.31 4.51 6.92
N LYS A 288 24.45 3.86 7.22
CA LYS A 288 25.80 4.30 6.86
C LYS A 288 26.34 3.60 5.61
N TYR A 289 25.51 2.80 4.93
CA TYR A 289 25.89 2.13 3.69
C TYR A 289 26.38 3.15 2.65
N LYS A 290 27.52 2.84 2.02
CA LYS A 290 28.15 3.74 1.05
C LYS A 290 27.83 3.25 -0.36
N ASN A 291 26.70 3.69 -0.87
CA ASN A 291 26.27 3.36 -2.23
C ASN A 291 27.06 4.12 -3.32
N GLY A 292 27.09 3.52 -4.51
CA GLY A 292 27.36 4.21 -5.77
C GLY A 292 26.12 4.95 -6.30
N TYR A 293 26.22 5.49 -7.51
CA TYR A 293 25.07 6.15 -8.15
C TYR A 293 24.03 5.13 -8.60
N LEU A 294 22.75 5.44 -8.35
CA LEU A 294 21.62 4.72 -8.92
C LEU A 294 21.06 5.52 -10.10
N TYR A 295 21.06 4.94 -11.29
CA TYR A 295 20.54 5.54 -12.50
C TYR A 295 19.25 4.84 -12.94
N GLN A 296 18.24 5.60 -13.35
CA GLN A 296 17.04 5.11 -14.02
C GLN A 296 17.10 5.49 -15.51
N GLY A 297 16.85 4.53 -16.41
CA GLY A 297 16.55 4.82 -17.82
C GLY A 297 15.11 5.29 -17.98
N VAL A 298 14.91 6.44 -18.65
CA VAL A 298 13.59 7.13 -18.76
C VAL A 298 13.10 7.15 -20.21
N PHE A 299 13.69 6.32 -21.07
CA PHE A 299 13.54 6.33 -22.53
C PHE A 299 14.05 7.66 -23.13
N GLN A 300 13.26 8.73 -23.13
CA GLN A 300 13.66 10.04 -23.68
C GLN A 300 12.82 11.21 -23.15
N THR A 301 13.41 12.42 -23.16
CA THR A 301 12.73 13.73 -22.99
C THR A 301 12.73 14.49 -24.34
N PRO A 302 12.05 15.65 -24.47
CA PRO A 302 12.18 16.48 -25.67
C PRO A 302 13.63 16.86 -26.00
N ALA A 303 14.44 17.14 -24.98
CA ALA A 303 15.84 17.53 -25.15
C ALA A 303 16.71 16.35 -25.64
N SER A 304 16.53 15.15 -25.10
CA SER A 304 17.27 13.98 -25.56
C SER A 304 16.78 13.49 -26.94
N ALA A 305 15.47 13.58 -27.20
CA ALA A 305 14.87 13.23 -28.49
C ALA A 305 15.40 14.10 -29.64
N ALA A 306 15.58 15.41 -29.42
CA ALA A 306 16.09 16.35 -30.43
C ALA A 306 17.50 16.00 -30.94
N VAL A 307 18.26 15.22 -30.18
CA VAL A 307 19.59 14.73 -30.54
C VAL A 307 19.65 13.20 -30.67
N ASN A 308 18.49 12.56 -30.83
CA ASN A 308 18.33 11.10 -31.02
C ASN A 308 18.99 10.26 -29.91
N LEU A 309 18.87 10.70 -28.66
CA LEU A 309 19.38 10.00 -27.48
C LEU A 309 18.25 9.33 -26.70
N THR A 310 18.45 8.03 -26.46
CA THR A 310 17.62 7.19 -25.60
C THR A 310 18.49 6.46 -24.56
N ALA A 311 17.86 5.81 -23.59
CA ALA A 311 18.52 5.11 -22.48
C ALA A 311 19.06 3.72 -22.90
N ASP A 312 19.91 3.64 -23.93
CA ASP A 312 20.38 2.39 -24.56
C ASP A 312 21.84 2.03 -24.28
N LEU A 313 22.45 2.66 -23.28
CA LEU A 313 23.86 2.51 -22.89
C LEU A 313 24.88 2.81 -24.00
N ARG A 314 24.50 3.50 -25.09
CA ARG A 314 25.47 3.93 -26.11
C ARG A 314 26.50 4.90 -25.52
N TYR A 315 27.76 4.76 -25.92
CA TYR A 315 28.79 5.74 -25.56
C TYR A 315 28.60 7.06 -26.31
N VAL A 316 28.63 8.15 -25.56
CA VAL A 316 28.75 9.52 -26.08
C VAL A 316 29.92 10.21 -25.38
N ASP A 317 30.81 10.84 -26.16
CA ASP A 317 32.03 11.47 -25.65
C ASP A 317 31.75 12.77 -24.88
N ASN A 318 30.73 13.52 -25.30
CA ASN A 318 30.31 14.73 -24.60
C ASN A 318 29.51 14.38 -23.33
N ILE A 319 30.13 14.56 -22.16
CA ILE A 319 29.52 14.22 -20.86
C ILE A 319 28.18 14.93 -20.59
N THR A 320 27.96 16.13 -21.15
CA THR A 320 26.73 16.89 -20.89
C THR A 320 25.50 16.24 -21.51
N THR A 321 25.67 15.37 -22.52
CA THR A 321 24.55 14.71 -23.19
C THR A 321 23.86 13.68 -22.30
N TYR A 322 24.54 13.14 -21.27
CA TYR A 322 23.92 12.24 -20.29
C TYR A 322 22.89 12.95 -19.40
N GLY A 323 23.00 14.27 -19.29
CA GLY A 323 22.07 15.11 -18.54
C GLY A 323 20.86 15.59 -19.34
N LEU A 324 20.66 15.14 -20.58
CA LEU A 324 19.53 15.56 -21.42
C LEU A 324 18.23 14.82 -21.08
N GLY A 325 18.26 13.84 -20.16
CA GLY A 325 17.08 13.25 -19.53
C GLY A 325 16.68 11.85 -20.02
N GLN A 326 17.47 11.23 -20.89
CA GLN A 326 17.37 9.80 -21.18
C GLN A 326 17.71 8.94 -19.94
N TYR A 327 18.54 9.46 -19.03
CA TYR A 327 18.76 8.90 -17.69
C TYR A 327 18.37 9.90 -16.60
N GLN A 328 18.00 9.38 -15.44
CA GLN A 328 17.83 10.14 -14.19
C GLN A 328 18.74 9.55 -13.11
N ILE A 329 19.40 10.42 -12.33
CA ILE A 329 20.04 10.00 -11.08
C ILE A 329 18.93 9.90 -10.03
N LYS A 330 18.67 8.68 -9.56
CA LYS A 330 17.72 8.44 -8.46
C LYS A 330 18.40 8.54 -7.12
N GLU A 331 19.61 8.03 -7.00
CA GLU A 331 20.42 8.21 -5.80
C GLU A 331 21.83 8.62 -6.15
N SER A 332 22.32 9.60 -5.39
CA SER A 332 23.71 10.06 -5.48
C SER A 332 24.61 9.10 -4.71
N ALA A 333 25.84 8.91 -5.18
CA ALA A 333 26.83 8.16 -4.41
C ALA A 333 27.09 8.83 -3.05
N ALA A 334 27.30 8.05 -1.98
CA ALA A 334 27.39 8.54 -0.59
C ALA A 334 28.47 9.62 -0.33
N LYS A 335 29.47 9.74 -1.19
CA LYS A 335 30.50 10.81 -1.15
C LYS A 335 30.64 11.55 -2.49
N GLY A 336 29.65 11.40 -3.37
CA GLY A 336 29.63 11.97 -4.71
C GLY A 336 28.93 13.33 -4.75
N LYS A 337 29.08 14.04 -5.87
CA LYS A 337 28.24 15.21 -6.18
C LYS A 337 26.81 14.73 -6.49
N SER A 338 25.82 15.57 -6.21
CA SER A 338 24.41 15.29 -6.51
C SER A 338 24.16 14.98 -7.99
N VAL A 339 24.89 15.65 -8.88
CA VAL A 339 24.89 15.37 -10.32
C VAL A 339 26.29 14.99 -10.76
N ASN A 340 26.44 13.75 -11.23
CA ASN A 340 27.67 13.27 -11.82
C ASN A 340 27.38 12.14 -12.81
N TRP A 341 27.58 12.43 -14.09
CA TRP A 341 27.38 11.48 -15.17
C TRP A 341 28.63 10.69 -15.54
N LYS A 342 29.79 11.04 -14.96
CA LYS A 342 31.07 10.45 -15.34
C LYS A 342 31.11 8.93 -15.13
N PRO A 343 30.61 8.36 -14.02
CA PRO A 343 30.56 6.90 -13.87
C PRO A 343 29.73 6.20 -14.95
N LEU A 344 28.58 6.77 -15.32
CA LEU A 344 27.76 6.23 -16.41
C LEU A 344 28.45 6.36 -17.77
N GLN A 345 29.12 7.49 -18.04
CA GLN A 345 29.92 7.66 -19.26
C GLN A 345 31.08 6.66 -19.32
N GLU A 346 31.76 6.41 -18.20
CA GLU A 346 32.86 5.44 -18.11
C GLU A 346 32.36 4.02 -18.37
N LEU A 347 31.20 3.64 -17.81
CA LEU A 347 30.55 2.35 -18.07
C LEU A 347 30.19 2.18 -19.56
N THR A 348 29.51 3.17 -20.16
CA THR A 348 29.13 3.10 -21.57
C THR A 348 30.35 3.13 -22.50
N LYS A 349 31.41 3.88 -22.15
CA LYS A 349 32.69 3.86 -22.86
C LYS A 349 33.35 2.48 -22.80
N PHE A 350 33.32 1.86 -21.63
CA PHE A 350 33.80 0.49 -21.47
C PHE A 350 33.01 -0.46 -22.38
N ILE A 351 31.67 -0.47 -22.29
CA ILE A 351 30.80 -1.33 -23.10
C ILE A 351 31.09 -1.18 -24.60
N ALA A 352 31.28 0.06 -25.09
CA ALA A 352 31.55 0.32 -26.50
C ALA A 352 32.91 -0.22 -27.00
N ASN A 353 33.89 -0.38 -26.11
CA ASN A 353 35.26 -0.79 -26.45
C ASN A 353 35.66 -2.15 -25.86
N ALA A 354 34.76 -2.79 -25.10
CA ALA A 354 35.08 -4.00 -24.34
C ALA A 354 35.41 -5.16 -25.29
N PRO A 355 36.37 -6.03 -24.91
CA PRO A 355 36.68 -7.22 -25.70
C PRO A 355 35.49 -8.19 -25.74
N THR A 356 35.21 -8.76 -26.91
CA THR A 356 34.10 -9.71 -27.11
C THR A 356 34.54 -11.10 -27.56
N ASN A 357 35.79 -11.25 -27.99
CA ASN A 357 36.31 -12.48 -28.59
C ASN A 357 37.73 -12.84 -28.12
N THR A 358 38.23 -12.20 -27.06
CA THR A 358 39.54 -12.53 -26.49
C THR A 358 39.40 -13.57 -25.37
N PRO A 359 40.42 -14.40 -25.11
CA PRO A 359 40.38 -15.38 -24.01
C PRO A 359 40.15 -14.76 -22.63
N ASP A 360 40.54 -13.50 -22.43
CA ASP A 360 40.41 -12.78 -21.16
C ASP A 360 39.16 -11.89 -21.08
N ALA A 361 38.28 -11.93 -22.09
CA ALA A 361 37.14 -11.02 -22.18
C ALA A 361 36.26 -11.06 -20.93
N VAL A 362 35.90 -12.24 -20.43
CA VAL A 362 35.06 -12.39 -19.24
C VAL A 362 35.68 -11.73 -18.01
N ASN A 363 36.99 -11.89 -17.79
CA ASN A 363 37.67 -11.27 -16.66
C ASN A 363 37.69 -9.74 -16.80
N GLU A 364 37.87 -9.22 -18.02
CA GLU A 364 37.83 -7.79 -18.28
C GLU A 364 36.44 -7.19 -18.01
N TRP A 365 35.37 -7.86 -18.49
CA TRP A 365 33.99 -7.46 -18.20
C TRP A 365 33.70 -7.45 -16.70
N ASN A 366 34.16 -8.45 -15.95
CA ASN A 366 33.97 -8.55 -14.51
C ASN A 366 34.64 -7.44 -13.68
N LYS A 367 35.58 -6.68 -14.25
CA LYS A 367 36.17 -5.51 -13.56
C LYS A 367 35.24 -4.30 -13.51
N HIS A 368 34.27 -4.22 -14.43
CA HIS A 368 33.43 -3.05 -14.63
C HIS A 368 31.94 -3.32 -14.41
N LEU A 369 31.52 -4.57 -14.51
CA LEU A 369 30.14 -4.99 -14.45
C LEU A 369 30.07 -6.35 -13.75
N ASP A 370 29.06 -6.55 -12.90
CA ASP A 370 28.70 -7.90 -12.47
C ASP A 370 28.04 -8.62 -13.67
N THR A 371 28.85 -9.39 -14.41
CA THR A 371 28.35 -10.10 -15.61
C THR A 371 27.32 -11.15 -15.26
N ALA A 372 27.38 -11.74 -14.06
CA ALA A 372 26.39 -12.70 -13.60
C ALA A 372 25.02 -12.03 -13.40
N SER A 373 25.00 -10.80 -12.88
CA SER A 373 23.77 -9.99 -12.83
C SER A 373 23.16 -9.79 -14.21
N VAL A 374 23.96 -9.43 -15.20
CA VAL A 374 23.45 -9.13 -16.55
C VAL A 374 22.99 -10.37 -17.31
N LEU A 375 23.68 -11.50 -17.16
CA LEU A 375 23.32 -12.74 -17.85
C LEU A 375 22.10 -13.46 -17.26
N ARG A 376 21.69 -13.11 -16.03
CA ARG A 376 20.48 -13.65 -15.38
C ARG A 376 19.20 -12.92 -15.79
N GLY A 377 19.31 -11.66 -16.22
CA GLY A 377 18.19 -10.84 -16.68
C GLY A 377 17.98 -11.00 -18.18
#